data_AF-A0A9W6X371-F1
#
_entry.id   AF-A0A9W6X371-F1
#
_cell.length_a   1.000
_cell.length_b   1.000
_cell.length_c   1.000
_cell.angle_alpha   90.00
_cell.angle_beta   90.00
_cell.angle_gamma   90.00
#
_symmetry.space_group_name_H-M   'P 1'
#
loop_
_entity.id
_entity.type
_entity.pdbx_description
1 polymer ?
#
loop_
_entity_poly.entity_id
_entity_poly.type
_entity_poly.pdbx_seq_one_letter_code
_entity_poly.pdbx_strand_id
1 'polypeptide(L)'
;MVPATSEYDSETSKLIIFDDLVMEPKRTQAQISQYFIRGRKQGWSMIYISKSYFGIPKTIRIQNRCVILGRNFTQRDLGIICRDFPTDIPIKAFIDLYKRTTSEDDYHANGYHG
;
A
#
# COMPACT_ATOMS: atom_id res chain seq x y z
N MET A 1 18.15 7.94 6.11
CA MET A 1 18.85 6.96 5.25
C MET A 1 18.16 5.62 5.43
N VAL A 2 17.71 4.97 4.35
CA VAL A 2 17.17 3.59 4.42
C VAL A 2 18.37 2.64 4.32
N PRO A 3 18.58 1.71 5.29
CA PRO A 3 19.66 0.72 5.23
C PRO A 3 19.63 -0.09 3.94
N ALA A 4 20.72 -0.74 3.55
CA ALA A 4 20.67 -1.72 2.47
C ALA A 4 20.08 -3.06 2.95
N THR A 5 19.42 -3.80 2.06
CA THR A 5 18.93 -5.15 2.36
C THR A 5 20.05 -6.13 2.73
N SER A 6 21.30 -5.83 2.39
CA SER A 6 22.46 -6.68 2.72
C SER A 6 22.91 -6.54 4.17
N GLU A 7 22.37 -5.57 4.91
CA GLU A 7 22.77 -5.29 6.31
C GLU A 7 22.05 -6.18 7.33
N TYR A 8 21.16 -7.06 6.88
CA TYR A 8 20.31 -7.89 7.72
C TYR A 8 20.59 -9.38 7.52
N ASP A 9 20.48 -10.18 8.59
CA ASP A 9 20.57 -11.64 8.52
C ASP A 9 19.39 -12.26 7.73
N SER A 10 19.63 -13.44 7.16
CA SER A 10 18.60 -14.23 6.46
C SER A 10 17.87 -15.23 7.36
N GLU A 11 18.22 -15.31 8.65
CA GLU A 11 17.74 -16.37 9.55
C GLU A 11 16.41 -16.02 10.21
N THR A 12 16.09 -14.73 10.29
CA THR A 12 14.85 -14.23 10.90
C THR A 12 13.92 -13.57 9.88
N SER A 13 12.63 -13.88 10.00
CA SER A 13 11.59 -13.13 9.28
C SER A 13 11.55 -11.69 9.78
N LYS A 14 11.45 -10.74 8.85
CA LYS A 14 11.45 -9.29 9.15
C LYS A 14 10.19 -8.63 8.60
N LEU A 15 9.69 -7.64 9.33
CA LEU A 15 8.65 -6.72 8.88
C LEU A 15 9.25 -5.32 8.75
N ILE A 16 9.26 -4.78 7.54
CA ILE A 16 9.78 -3.45 7.24
C ILE A 16 8.61 -2.52 6.92
N ILE A 17 8.51 -1.40 7.64
CA ILE A 17 7.46 -0.41 7.46
C ILE A 17 8.08 0.90 6.97
N PHE A 18 7.61 1.38 5.82
CA PHE A 18 7.96 2.68 5.26
C PHE A 18 6.76 3.61 5.46
N ASP A 19 6.83 4.49 6.45
CA ASP A 19 5.74 5.41 6.80
C ASP A 19 5.98 6.82 6.23
N ASP A 20 5.01 7.29 5.45
CA ASP A 20 4.94 8.61 4.82
C ASP A 20 6.21 9.07 4.06
N LEU A 21 6.98 8.12 3.51
CA LEU A 21 8.20 8.42 2.77
C LEU A 21 7.95 8.84 1.32
N VAL A 22 6.70 9.13 0.91
CA VAL A 22 6.34 9.34 -0.51
C VAL A 22 7.02 10.55 -1.16
N MET A 23 7.39 11.55 -0.35
CA MET A 23 8.06 12.77 -0.79
C MET A 23 9.58 12.66 -0.80
N GLU A 24 10.14 11.54 -0.36
CA GLU A 24 11.59 11.33 -0.34
C GLU A 24 12.19 11.35 -1.76
N PRO A 25 13.46 11.77 -1.92
CA PRO A 25 14.12 11.83 -3.21
C PRO A 25 14.11 10.49 -3.96
N LYS A 26 14.21 10.56 -5.30
CA LYS A 26 14.22 9.38 -6.19
C LYS A 26 15.21 8.29 -5.76
N ARG A 27 16.37 8.68 -5.20
CA ARG A 27 17.36 7.74 -4.68
C ARG A 27 16.80 6.89 -3.52
N THR A 28 16.11 7.51 -2.57
CA THR A 28 15.45 6.82 -1.47
C THR A 28 14.32 5.92 -1.99
N GLN A 29 13.48 6.40 -2.92
CA GLN A 29 12.43 5.57 -3.54
C GLN A 29 13.00 4.35 -4.28
N ALA A 30 14.15 4.49 -4.93
CA ALA A 30 14.85 3.40 -5.60
C ALA A 30 15.36 2.36 -4.59
N GLN A 31 15.87 2.79 -3.43
CA GLN A 31 16.25 1.89 -2.34
C GLN A 31 15.03 1.15 -1.79
N ILE A 32 13.93 1.85 -1.49
CA ILE A 32 12.68 1.22 -1.02
C ILE A 32 12.17 0.20 -2.06
N SER A 33 12.23 0.52 -3.35
CA SER A 33 11.86 -0.43 -4.41
C SER A 33 12.69 -1.72 -4.37
N GLN A 34 13.98 -1.66 -3.99
CA GLN A 34 14.80 -2.87 -3.82
C GLN A 34 14.34 -3.72 -2.65
N TYR A 35 13.80 -3.14 -1.56
CA TYR A 35 13.19 -3.91 -0.48
C TYR A 35 11.98 -4.71 -0.97
N PHE A 36 11.07 -4.07 -1.72
CA PHE A 36 9.88 -4.74 -2.24
C PHE A 36 10.22 -5.88 -3.23
N ILE A 37 11.32 -5.75 -3.98
CA ILE A 37 11.75 -6.77 -4.95
C ILE A 37 12.60 -7.88 -4.31
N ARG A 38 13.61 -7.51 -3.51
CA ARG A 38 14.62 -8.44 -2.97
C ARG A 38 14.30 -8.93 -1.57
N GLY A 39 13.79 -8.06 -0.70
CA GLY A 39 13.40 -8.42 0.67
C GLY A 39 12.37 -9.55 0.69
N ARG A 40 11.42 -9.52 -0.26
CA ARG A 40 10.44 -10.62 -0.44
C ARG A 40 11.08 -11.99 -0.68
N LYS A 41 12.20 -12.04 -1.42
CA LYS A 41 12.93 -13.29 -1.68
C LYS A 41 13.67 -13.81 -0.43
N GLN A 42 13.89 -12.94 0.55
CA GLN A 42 14.56 -13.25 1.82
C GLN A 42 13.56 -13.54 2.94
N GLY A 43 12.27 -13.71 2.63
CA GLY A 43 11.23 -13.98 3.62
C GLY A 43 10.79 -12.75 4.42
N TRP A 44 11.09 -11.54 3.94
CA TRP A 44 10.66 -10.31 4.60
C TRP A 44 9.31 -9.84 4.08
N SER A 45 8.55 -9.23 4.98
CA SER A 45 7.29 -8.54 4.69
C SER A 45 7.54 -7.04 4.67
N MET A 46 6.91 -6.35 3.71
CA MET A 46 7.05 -4.90 3.54
C MET A 46 5.68 -4.24 3.62
N ILE A 47 5.59 -3.10 4.29
CA ILE A 47 4.42 -2.22 4.32
C ILE A 47 4.87 -0.83 3.87
N TYR A 48 4.12 -0.22 2.95
CA TYR A 48 4.27 1.19 2.59
C TYR A 48 2.99 1.92 3.00
N ILE A 49 3.10 2.91 3.87
CA ILE A 49 1.99 3.74 4.33
C ILE A 49 2.15 5.12 3.68
N SER A 50 1.10 5.62 3.02
CA SER A 50 1.13 6.89 2.32
C SER A 50 -0.27 7.50 2.25
N LYS A 51 -0.33 8.84 2.23
CA LYS A 51 -1.56 9.59 1.91
C LYS A 51 -1.86 9.63 0.41
N SER A 52 -0.89 9.30 -0.44
CA SER A 52 -1.02 9.35 -1.90
C SER A 52 -0.66 8.01 -2.52
N TYR A 53 -1.67 7.28 -3.00
CA TYR A 53 -1.47 6.04 -3.76
C TYR A 53 -0.65 6.29 -5.03
N PHE A 54 -0.97 7.36 -5.77
CA PHE A 54 -0.31 7.69 -7.03
C PHE A 54 1.10 8.27 -6.83
N GLY A 55 1.42 8.77 -5.64
CA GLY A 55 2.78 9.16 -5.28
C GLY A 55 3.70 7.95 -5.08
N ILE A 56 3.16 6.79 -4.71
CA ILE A 56 3.96 5.57 -4.55
C ILE A 56 4.47 5.12 -5.94
N PRO A 57 5.78 4.90 -6.10
CA PRO A 57 6.35 4.37 -7.33
C PRO A 57 5.60 3.13 -7.83
N LYS A 58 5.29 3.08 -9.13
CA LYS A 58 4.58 1.95 -9.74
C LYS A 58 5.29 0.61 -9.46
N THR A 59 6.62 0.62 -9.42
CA THR A 59 7.48 -0.53 -9.08
C THR A 59 7.19 -1.11 -7.71
N ILE A 60 6.77 -0.29 -6.74
CA ILE A 60 6.37 -0.74 -5.41
C ILE A 60 4.91 -1.23 -5.48
N ARG A 61 4.00 -0.45 -6.09
CA ARG A 61 2.56 -0.78 -6.15
C ARG A 61 2.29 -2.19 -6.70
N ILE A 62 2.91 -2.55 -7.83
CA ILE A 62 2.70 -3.83 -8.51
C ILE A 62 3.31 -5.05 -7.81
N GLN A 63 4.15 -4.86 -6.78
CA GLN A 63 4.78 -5.96 -6.02
C GLN A 63 3.91 -6.43 -4.85
N ASN A 64 2.85 -5.69 -4.52
CA ASN A 64 1.98 -5.97 -3.39
C ASN A 64 0.94 -7.05 -3.72
N ARG A 65 0.73 -7.95 -2.76
CA ARG A 65 -0.38 -8.92 -2.80
C ARG A 65 -1.67 -8.36 -2.19
N CYS A 66 -1.55 -7.32 -1.37
CA CYS A 66 -2.64 -6.74 -0.60
C CYS A 66 -2.48 -5.22 -0.61
N VAL A 67 -3.61 -4.51 -0.72
CA VAL A 67 -3.69 -3.06 -0.53
C VAL A 67 -4.87 -2.74 0.36
N ILE A 68 -4.63 -1.88 1.34
CA ILE A 68 -5.66 -1.32 2.22
C ILE A 68 -5.87 0.12 1.79
N LEU A 69 -7.12 0.45 1.42
CA LEU A 69 -7.47 1.79 0.95
C LEU A 69 -8.21 2.54 2.05
N GLY A 70 -7.71 3.74 2.36
CA GLY A 70 -8.45 4.72 3.15
C GLY A 70 -9.49 5.45 2.31
N ARG A 71 -10.05 6.52 2.86
CA ARG A 71 -11.04 7.39 2.21
C ARG A 71 -10.43 8.28 1.11
N ASN A 72 -11.30 9.05 0.46
CA ASN A 72 -10.97 10.15 -0.46
C ASN A 72 -10.48 9.77 -1.87
N PHE A 73 -10.66 8.52 -2.31
CA PHE A 73 -10.48 8.17 -3.71
C PHE A 73 -11.73 8.47 -4.55
N THR A 74 -11.52 9.08 -5.72
CA THR A 74 -12.59 9.25 -6.71
C THR A 74 -12.88 7.95 -7.45
N GLN A 75 -14.01 7.85 -8.15
CA GLN A 75 -14.31 6.68 -9.00
C GLN A 75 -13.24 6.45 -10.07
N ARG A 76 -12.63 7.53 -10.60
CA ARG A 76 -11.51 7.45 -11.54
C ARG A 76 -10.30 6.79 -10.88
N ASP A 77 -9.96 7.22 -9.67
CA ASP A 77 -8.81 6.70 -8.93
C ASP A 77 -8.98 5.21 -8.65
N LEU A 78 -10.16 4.82 -8.14
CA LEU A 78 -10.52 3.43 -7.89
C LEU A 78 -10.43 2.58 -9.14
N GLY A 79 -10.84 3.11 -10.30
CA GLY A 79 -10.69 2.42 -11.58
C GLY A 79 -9.23 2.20 -12.00
N ILE A 80 -8.33 3.13 -11.66
CA ILE A 80 -6.88 2.94 -11.90
C ILE A 80 -6.31 1.92 -10.91
N ILE A 81 -6.62 2.05 -9.62
CA ILE A 81 -6.17 1.16 -8.56
C ILE A 81 -6.60 -0.28 -8.87
N CYS A 82 -7.87 -0.49 -9.24
CA CYS A 82 -8.41 -1.81 -9.59
C CYS A 82 -7.66 -2.47 -10.77
N ARG A 83 -7.06 -1.69 -11.68
CA ARG A 83 -6.26 -2.24 -12.78
C ARG A 83 -4.84 -2.61 -12.38
N ASP A 84 -4.31 -2.06 -11.29
CA ASP A 84 -3.00 -2.47 -10.77
C ASP A 84 -3.06 -3.84 -10.08
N PHE A 85 -4.25 -4.30 -9.68
CA PHE A 85 -4.48 -5.58 -9.00
C PHE A 85 -5.35 -6.48 -9.87
N PRO A 86 -4.80 -7.56 -10.46
CA PRO A 86 -5.61 -8.56 -11.15
C PRO A 86 -6.66 -9.13 -10.21
N THR A 87 -7.93 -8.92 -10.54
CA THR A 87 -9.07 -9.39 -9.76
C THR A 87 -10.22 -9.77 -10.69
N ASP A 88 -10.97 -10.79 -10.31
CA ASP A 88 -12.20 -11.20 -11.01
C ASP A 88 -13.40 -10.35 -10.58
N ILE A 89 -13.22 -9.44 -9.62
CA ILE A 89 -14.26 -8.53 -9.15
C ILE A 89 -14.52 -7.48 -10.24
N PRO A 90 -15.76 -7.35 -10.74
CA PRO A 90 -16.09 -6.28 -11.66
C PRO A 90 -15.81 -4.90 -11.04
N ILE A 91 -15.25 -3.96 -11.83
CA ILE A 91 -14.90 -2.61 -11.36
C ILE A 91 -16.04 -1.91 -10.61
N LYS A 92 -17.29 -2.11 -11.06
CA LYS A 92 -18.47 -1.57 -10.39
C LYS A 92 -18.64 -2.15 -8.98
N ALA A 93 -18.51 -3.47 -8.82
CA ALA A 93 -18.61 -4.14 -7.53
C ALA A 93 -17.48 -3.69 -6.58
N PHE A 94 -16.26 -3.46 -7.10
CA PHE A 94 -15.17 -2.89 -6.33
C PHE A 94 -15.47 -1.47 -5.83
N ILE A 95 -15.96 -0.59 -6.70
CA ILE A 95 -16.34 0.79 -6.34
C ILE A 95 -17.49 0.80 -5.32
N ASP A 96 -18.50 -0.04 -5.52
CA ASP A 96 -19.65 -0.14 -4.61
C ASP A 96 -19.21 -0.66 -3.23
N LEU A 97 -18.33 -1.66 -3.19
CA LEU A 97 -17.73 -2.16 -1.95
C LEU A 97 -16.95 -1.07 -1.23
N TYR A 98 -16.06 -0.36 -1.94
CA TYR A 98 -15.28 0.73 -1.37
C TYR A 98 -16.17 1.81 -0.75
N LYS A 99 -17.22 2.26 -1.47
CA LYS A 99 -18.15 3.27 -0.96
C LYS A 99 -18.84 2.81 0.31
N ARG A 100 -19.31 1.55 0.35
CA ARG A 100 -19.98 0.97 1.51
C ARG A 100 -19.06 0.83 2.73
N THR A 101 -17.81 0.43 2.54
CA THR A 101 -16.88 0.22 3.66
C THR A 101 -16.18 1.50 4.11
N THR A 102 -16.37 2.61 3.40
CA THR A 102 -15.74 3.90 3.71
C THR A 102 -16.75 5.01 4.01
N SER A 103 -18.05 4.77 3.86
CA SER A 103 -19.12 5.69 4.25
C SER A 103 -19.07 5.99 5.76
N GLU A 104 -19.53 7.19 6.13
CA GLU A 104 -19.49 7.67 7.51
C GLU A 104 -20.49 6.96 8.45
N ASP A 105 -21.49 6.29 7.88
CA ASP A 105 -22.56 5.61 8.62
C ASP A 105 -22.05 4.53 9.60
N ASP A 106 -20.90 3.92 9.34
CA ASP A 106 -20.31 2.89 10.21
C ASP A 106 -19.62 3.46 11.47
N TYR A 107 -19.28 4.76 11.50
CA TYR A 107 -18.64 5.39 12.67
C TYR A 107 -19.65 5.81 13.73
N HIS A 108 -20.83 6.25 13.32
CA HIS A 108 -21.90 6.64 14.25
C HIS A 108 -22.69 5.43 14.77
N ALA A 109 -22.68 4.29 14.07
CA ALA A 109 -23.31 3.05 14.55
C ALA A 109 -22.55 2.38 15.72
N ASN A 110 -21.26 2.70 15.93
CA ASN A 110 -20.41 2.06 16.95
C ASN A 110 -20.04 2.96 18.15
N GLY A 111 -20.76 4.06 18.38
CA GLY A 111 -20.89 4.64 19.72
C GLY A 111 -19.61 5.09 20.45
N TYR A 112 -18.55 5.51 19.74
CA TYR A 112 -17.46 6.24 20.39
C TYR A 112 -17.76 7.74 20.37
N HIS A 113 -18.41 8.21 21.44
CA HIS A 113 -18.49 9.63 21.77
C HIS A 113 -17.20 9.99 22.53
N GLY A 114 -16.31 10.70 21.85
CA GLY A 114 -15.25 11.48 22.51
C GLY A 114 -15.80 12.81 22.99
#